data_AF-A0A7J5UQE9-F1
#
_entry.id   AF-A0A7J5UQE9-F1
#
_cell.length_a   1.000
_cell.length_b   1.000
_cell.length_c   1.000
_cell.angle_alpha   90.00
_cell.angle_beta   90.00
_cell.angle_gamma   90.00
#
_symmetry.space_group_name_H-M   'P 1'
#
loop_
_entity.id
_entity.type
_entity.pdbx_description
1 polymer ?
#
loop_
_entity_poly.entity_id
_entity_poly.type
_entity_poly.pdbx_seq_one_letter_code
_entity_poly.pdbx_strand_id
1 'polypeptide(L)' 'MTATTTTPELTAQDRCDACGAQAYVRVELESGELLFCAHHARKHADALAGVAKSIHDETDRLHEDKTAAAAR' A
#
# COMPACT_ATOMS: atom_id res chain seq x y z
N MET A 1 -20.09 10.42 -19.99
CA MET A 1 -19.47 11.02 -18.80
C MET A 1 -18.31 10.12 -18.43
N THR A 2 -17.07 10.58 -18.65
CA THR A 2 -15.86 9.83 -18.30
C THR A 2 -15.53 10.12 -16.84
N ALA A 3 -15.79 9.16 -15.96
CA ALA A 3 -15.33 9.21 -14.58
C ALA A 3 -13.85 8.78 -14.57
N THR A 4 -12.95 9.70 -14.28
CA THR A 4 -11.55 9.38 -13.97
C THR A 4 -11.56 8.78 -12.56
N THR A 5 -11.50 7.46 -12.47
CA THR A 5 -11.35 6.75 -11.20
C THR A 5 -9.90 6.97 -10.71
N THR A 6 -9.66 8.06 -9.99
CA THR A 6 -8.39 8.25 -9.28
C THR A 6 -8.42 7.37 -8.03
N THR A 7 -7.57 6.35 -7.98
CA THR A 7 -7.35 5.56 -6.76
C THR A 7 -6.84 6.49 -5.67
N PRO A 8 -7.51 6.56 -4.49
CA PRO A 8 -7.09 7.46 -3.42
C PRO A 8 -5.71 7.05 -2.88
N GLU A 9 -4.83 8.03 -2.67
CA GLU A 9 -3.51 7.81 -2.10
C GLU A 9 -3.60 7.24 -0.68
N LEU A 10 -2.57 6.49 -0.27
CA LEU A 10 -2.44 6.02 1.10
C LEU A 10 -1.93 7.15 2.01
N THR A 11 -2.52 7.23 3.19
CA THR A 11 -2.24 8.23 4.21
C THR A 11 -1.48 7.63 5.38
N ALA A 12 -0.97 8.50 6.25
CA ALA A 12 -0.36 8.07 7.51
C ALA A 12 -1.36 7.41 8.48
N GLN A 13 -2.66 7.41 8.21
CA GLN A 13 -3.68 6.75 9.02
C GLN A 13 -3.96 5.32 8.56
N ASP A 14 -3.57 4.94 7.36
CA ASP A 14 -3.77 3.60 6.82
C ASP A 14 -2.85 2.60 7.53
N ARG A 15 -3.42 1.48 7.99
CA ARG A 15 -2.73 0.52 8.85
C ARG A 15 -2.60 -0.81 8.15
N CYS A 16 -1.42 -1.41 8.27
CA CYS A 16 -1.16 -2.75 7.78
C CYS A 16 -2.01 -3.77 8.56
N ASP A 17 -2.78 -4.59 7.85
CA ASP A 17 -3.67 -5.57 8.48
C ASP A 17 -2.91 -6.67 9.25
N ALA A 18 -1.62 -6.85 8.96
CA ALA A 18 -0.79 -7.86 9.61
C ALA A 18 0.02 -7.37 10.83
N CYS A 19 0.33 -6.06 10.94
CA CYS A 19 1.11 -5.54 12.10
C CYS A 19 0.68 -4.18 12.63
N GLY A 20 -0.27 -3.50 12.00
CA GLY A 20 -0.71 -2.16 12.41
C GLY A 20 0.28 -1.03 12.11
N ALA A 21 1.41 -1.27 11.44
CA ALA A 21 2.28 -0.20 10.95
C ALA A 21 1.60 0.61 9.83
N GLN A 22 2.15 1.76 9.43
CA GLN A 22 1.65 2.50 8.27
C GLN A 22 1.65 1.62 7.01
N ALA A 23 0.53 1.64 6.29
CA ALA A 23 0.41 0.97 5.00
C ALA A 23 0.96 1.84 3.87
N TYR A 24 1.60 1.17 2.91
CA TYR A 24 2.12 1.76 1.67
C TYR A 24 1.66 0.97 0.45
N VAL A 25 0.99 -0.17 0.65
CA VAL A 25 0.48 -1.01 -0.43
C VAL A 25 -0.97 -1.35 -0.15
N ARG A 26 -1.86 -1.04 -1.10
CA ARG A 26 -3.25 -1.50 -1.12
C ARG A 26 -3.38 -2.61 -2.14
N VAL A 27 -3.95 -3.73 -1.73
CA VAL A 27 -4.23 -4.88 -2.59
C VAL A 27 -5.74 -5.00 -2.73
N GLU A 28 -6.25 -4.85 -3.95
CA GLU A 28 -7.65 -5.13 -4.25
C GLU A 28 -7.84 -6.62 -4.54
N LEU A 29 -8.87 -7.20 -3.96
CA LEU A 29 -9.27 -8.61 -4.07
C LEU A 29 -10.70 -8.70 -4.60
N GLU A 30 -11.16 -9.90 -4.93
CA GLU A 30 -12.59 -10.15 -5.23
C GLU A 30 -13.49 -9.82 -4.03
N SER A 31 -13.00 -10.08 -2.82
CA SER A 31 -13.75 -9.95 -1.57
C SER A 31 -13.61 -8.60 -0.87
N GLY A 32 -12.82 -7.65 -1.39
CA GLY A 32 -12.54 -6.38 -0.73
C GLY A 32 -11.12 -5.90 -0.98
N GLU A 33 -10.50 -5.23 0.00
CA GLU A 33 -9.11 -4.78 -0.06
C GLU A 33 -8.34 -5.21 1.19
N LEU A 34 -7.01 -5.31 1.07
CA LEU A 34 -6.07 -5.48 2.17
C LEU A 34 -5.00 -4.40 2.09
N LEU A 35 -4.56 -3.92 3.25
CA LEU A 35 -3.53 -2.91 3.41
C LEU A 35 -2.27 -3.53 4.00
N PHE A 36 -1.12 -3.26 3.38
CA PHE A 36 0.17 -3.75 3.83
C PHE A 36 1.18 -2.63 3.99
N CYS A 37 2.01 -2.77 5.02
CA CYS A 37 3.28 -2.04 5.07
C CYS A 37 4.23 -2.61 4.02
N ALA A 38 5.26 -1.84 3.64
CA ALA A 38 6.23 -2.27 2.64
C ALA A 38 6.87 -3.64 2.96
N HIS A 39 7.10 -3.94 4.23
CA HIS A 39 7.63 -5.25 4.66
C HIS A 39 6.66 -6.38 4.36
N HIS A 40 5.40 -6.26 4.76
CA HIS A 40 4.44 -7.34 4.59
C HIS A 40 3.97 -7.51 3.14
N ALA A 41 3.91 -6.43 2.37
CA ALA A 41 3.69 -6.54 0.93
C ALA A 41 4.77 -7.42 0.26
N ARG A 42 6.06 -7.19 0.56
CA ARG A 42 7.16 -8.02 0.05
C ARG A 42 7.13 -9.45 0.58
N LYS A 43 6.85 -9.63 1.88
CA LYS A 43 6.77 -10.95 2.51
C LYS A 43 5.66 -11.82 1.89
N HIS A 44 4.57 -11.19 1.43
CA HIS A 44 3.42 -11.88 0.86
C HIS A 44 3.36 -11.78 -0.67
N ALA A 45 4.38 -11.23 -1.35
CA ALA A 45 4.34 -10.93 -2.79
C ALA A 45 3.90 -12.14 -3.65
N ASP A 46 4.46 -13.32 -3.39
CA ASP A 46 4.13 -14.54 -4.13
C ASP A 46 2.66 -14.94 -3.97
N ALA A 47 2.11 -14.80 -2.75
CA ALA A 47 0.72 -15.10 -2.48
C ALA A 47 -0.22 -14.05 -3.10
N LEU A 48 0.16 -12.77 -3.03
CA LEU A 48 -0.62 -11.66 -3.58
C LEU A 48 -0.71 -11.75 -5.11
N ALA A 49 0.35 -12.17 -5.80
CA ALA A 49 0.35 -12.32 -7.26
C ALA A 49 -0.72 -13.28 -7.79
N GLY A 50 -1.16 -14.24 -6.98
CA GLY A 50 -2.18 -15.23 -7.38
C GLY A 50 -3.64 -14.81 -7.09
N VAL A 51 -3.86 -13.79 -6.25
CA VAL A 51 -5.21 -13.43 -5.75
C VAL A 51 -5.56 -11.95 -5.93
N ALA A 52 -4.57 -11.09 -6.14
CA ALA A 52 -4.77 -9.66 -6.33
C ALA A 52 -5.40 -9.36 -7.69
N LYS A 53 -6.48 -8.56 -7.67
CA LYS A 53 -7.02 -7.92 -8.87
C LYS A 53 -6.17 -6.73 -9.30
N SER A 54 -5.74 -5.94 -8.34
CA SER A 54 -4.88 -4.79 -8.53
C SER A 54 -4.03 -4.57 -7.29
N ILE A 55 -2.85 -3.99 -7.48
CA ILE A 55 -1.93 -3.63 -6.41
C ILE A 55 -1.55 -2.16 -6.62
N HIS A 56 -1.87 -1.34 -5.64
CA HIS A 56 -1.48 0.06 -5.57
C HIS A 56 -0.31 0.17 -4.58
N ASP A 57 0.90 0.30 -5.10
CA ASP A 57 2.16 0.32 -4.35
C ASP A 57 2.74 1.74 -4.34
N GLU A 58 2.85 2.32 -3.15
CA GLU A 58 3.46 3.63 -2.90
C GLU A 58 4.74 3.50 -2.05
N THR A 59 5.38 2.34 -2.04
CA THR A 59 6.59 2.11 -1.22
C THR A 59 7.77 2.98 -1.63
N ASP A 60 7.76 3.55 -2.84
CA ASP A 60 8.74 4.55 -3.27
C ASP A 60 8.75 5.81 -2.39
N ARG A 61 7.59 6.19 -1.81
CA ARG A 61 7.45 7.35 -0.90
C ARG A 61 8.28 7.20 0.37
N LEU A 62 8.59 5.97 0.80
CA LEU A 62 9.46 5.72 1.96
C LEU A 62 10.86 6.32 1.78
N HIS A 63 11.33 6.43 0.54
CA HIS A 63 12.64 7.01 0.25
C HIS A 63 12.61 8.54 0.26
N GLU A 64 11.48 9.14 -0.13
CA GLU A 64 11.23 10.57 -0.03
C GLU A 64 11.05 11.00 1.44
N ASP A 65 10.23 10.26 2.19
CA ASP A 65 9.98 10.47 3.62
C ASP A 65 11.26 10.36 4.46
N LYS A 66 12.16 9.43 4.11
CA LYS A 66 13.45 9.29 4.81
C LYS A 66 14.32 10.54 4.69
N THR A 67 14.20 11.26 3.57
CA THR A 67 14.91 12.53 3.34
C THR A 67 14.27 13.67 4.16
N ALA A 68 12.94 13.69 4.28
CA ALA A 68 12.21 14.68 5.06
C ALA A 68 12.30 14.45 6.59
N ALA A 69 12.32 13.20 7.04
CA ALA A 69 12.44 12.84 8.46
C ALA A 69 13.85 13.02 9.02
N ALA A 70 14.90 12.87 8.19
CA ALA A 70 16.29 13.09 8.59
C ALA A 70 16.68 14.59 8.68
N ALA A 71 15.86 15.48 8.13
CA ALA A 71 16.05 16.92 8.16
C ALA A 71 15.34 17.61 9.36
N ARG A 72 14.70 16.83 10.23
CA ARG A 72 14.05 17.27 11.47
C ARG A 72 14.86 16.84 12.68
#